data_AF-A9YX63-F1
#
_entry.id   AF-A9YX63-F1
#
_cell.length_a   1.000
_cell.length_b   1.000
_cell.length_c   1.000
_cell.angle_alpha   90.00
_cell.angle_beta   90.00
_cell.angle_gamma   90.00
#
_symmetry.space_group_name_H-M   'P 1'
#
loop_
_entity.id
_entity.type
_entity.pdbx_description
1 polymer ?
#
loop_
_entity_poly.entity_id
_entity_poly.type
_entity_poly.pdbx_seq_one_letter_code
_entity_poly.pdbx_strand_id
1 'polypeptide(L)'
;DDTTLQHAGWGVGASAGFLPVVPADSAMYVIFTSGSTGVPKGVVCSHANFVSGAIPRAEAVGYGETSRVFEFASYAFDVSIDCMLCTLMQGGTVCVPSEAGRVDNLGAAILASGANMAHMTPSVARVLEDPETVMRSLDVLGLGGEAVSAGDAAAWSRLTKVVIAYGPSECTVGCTINHEVCADNTTIGKGTGAVTWIVHPDDHNRLMPVGSVGELLIEGPVVGLGYLGQPDKTAEVFVRDPIWLRQGHTGSKGRRGLLYK
;
A
#
# COMPACT_ATOMS: atom_id res chain seq x y z
N ASP A 1 -14.03 -14.22 28.50
CA ASP A 1 -13.25 -14.84 29.57
C ASP A 1 -11.80 -14.38 29.52
N ASP A 2 -11.39 -13.68 30.58
CA ASP A 2 -10.05 -13.09 30.81
C ASP A 2 -8.89 -14.11 30.89
N THR A 3 -9.14 -15.37 30.56
CA THR A 3 -8.19 -16.47 30.74
C THR A 3 -7.20 -16.62 29.59
N THR A 4 -7.47 -16.06 28.40
CA THR A 4 -6.56 -16.16 27.24
C THR A 4 -5.36 -15.20 27.32
N LEU A 5 -5.44 -14.11 28.09
CA LEU A 5 -4.34 -13.14 28.21
C LEU A 5 -3.27 -13.54 29.24
N GLN A 6 -3.59 -14.43 30.19
CA GLN A 6 -2.65 -14.86 31.23
C GLN A 6 -1.57 -15.83 30.71
N HIS A 7 -1.79 -16.51 29.58
CA HIS A 7 -0.83 -17.50 29.06
C HIS A 7 0.40 -16.89 28.36
N ALA A 8 0.41 -15.58 28.10
CA ALA A 8 1.55 -14.91 27.48
C ALA A 8 2.58 -14.36 28.49
N GLY A 9 2.33 -14.44 29.80
CA GLY A 9 3.25 -13.89 30.82
C GLY A 9 3.20 -12.36 30.97
N TRP A 10 2.21 -11.70 30.40
CA TRP A 10 2.00 -10.26 30.56
C TRP A 10 1.25 -10.06 31.86
N GLY A 11 1.99 -9.77 32.93
CA GLY A 11 1.41 -9.49 34.24
C GLY A 11 0.35 -8.38 34.12
N VAL A 12 -0.87 -8.68 34.53
CA VAL A 12 -1.96 -7.71 34.65
C VAL A 12 -1.71 -6.86 35.89
N GLY A 13 -0.68 -6.03 35.78
CA GLY A 13 -0.30 -5.01 36.74
C GLY A 13 0.06 -3.78 35.92
N ALA A 14 -0.92 -3.24 35.18
CA ALA A 14 -0.76 -1.96 34.53
C ALA A 14 -0.70 -0.89 35.62
N SER A 15 0.50 -0.67 36.15
CA SER A 15 0.87 0.70 36.51
C SER A 15 0.62 1.54 35.25
N ALA A 16 0.18 2.78 35.41
CA ALA A 16 0.11 3.75 34.33
C ALA A 16 1.55 4.08 33.87
N GLY A 17 2.22 3.08 33.28
CA GLY A 17 3.55 3.16 32.75
C GLY A 17 3.50 3.97 31.47
N PHE A 18 4.41 4.92 31.35
CA PHE A 18 4.64 5.61 30.10
C PHE A 18 4.93 4.55 29.02
N LEU A 19 4.21 4.62 27.90
CA LEU A 19 4.55 3.84 26.71
C LEU A 19 5.99 4.18 26.30
N PRO A 20 6.77 3.21 25.77
CA PRO A 20 8.12 3.49 25.30
C PRO A 20 8.09 4.55 24.20
N VAL A 21 9.02 5.51 24.26
CA VAL A 21 9.24 6.48 23.19
C VAL A 21 10.01 5.78 22.08
N VAL A 22 9.34 5.51 20.95
CA VAL A 22 9.94 4.89 19.77
C VAL A 22 10.29 5.98 18.74
N PRO A 23 11.56 6.12 18.33
CA PRO A 23 11.95 7.06 17.27
C PRO A 23 11.24 6.76 15.94
N ALA A 24 10.84 7.80 15.21
CA ALA A 24 10.08 7.65 13.98
C ALA A 24 10.87 6.90 12.87
N ASP A 25 12.19 6.97 12.88
CA ASP A 25 13.08 6.26 11.94
C ASP A 25 13.34 4.79 12.33
N SER A 26 12.83 4.33 13.48
CA SER A 26 12.91 2.92 13.88
C SER A 26 12.08 2.03 12.95
N ALA A 27 12.58 0.82 12.70
CA ALA A 27 11.87 -0.18 11.92
C ALA A 27 10.50 -0.50 12.55
N MET A 28 9.44 -0.43 11.73
CA MET A 28 8.06 -0.72 12.13
C MET A 28 7.65 -2.13 11.73
N TYR A 29 7.97 -2.55 10.50
CA TYR A 29 7.67 -3.89 10.01
C TYR A 29 8.70 -4.41 9.02
N VAL A 30 8.65 -5.73 8.82
CA VAL A 30 9.37 -6.43 7.75
C VAL A 30 8.39 -7.30 6.97
N ILE A 31 8.31 -7.11 5.66
CA ILE A 31 7.50 -7.95 4.75
C ILE A 31 8.42 -8.70 3.81
N PHE A 32 8.23 -10.01 3.71
CA PHE A 32 9.05 -10.86 2.86
C PHE A 32 8.45 -10.98 1.47
N THR A 33 9.21 -10.56 0.45
CA THR A 33 8.84 -10.70 -0.96
C THR A 33 9.61 -11.85 -1.60
N SER A 34 9.04 -12.44 -2.65
CA SER A 34 9.72 -13.48 -3.43
C SER A 34 10.96 -12.90 -4.10
N GLY A 35 12.13 -13.44 -3.80
CA GLY A 35 13.38 -13.02 -4.43
C GLY A 35 13.62 -13.73 -5.75
N SER A 36 14.23 -13.05 -6.72
CA SER A 36 14.66 -13.62 -8.03
C SER A 36 15.61 -14.82 -7.90
N THR A 37 16.26 -14.97 -6.74
CA THR A 37 17.20 -16.07 -6.41
C THR A 37 16.52 -17.22 -5.66
N GLY A 38 15.20 -17.17 -5.46
CA GLY A 38 14.43 -18.13 -4.66
C GLY A 38 14.51 -17.91 -3.15
N VAL A 39 15.44 -17.08 -2.67
CA VAL A 39 15.54 -16.67 -1.26
C VAL A 39 14.70 -15.40 -1.04
N PRO A 40 13.68 -15.42 -0.16
CA PRO A 40 12.89 -14.24 0.14
C PRO A 40 13.73 -13.05 0.62
N LYS A 41 13.32 -11.83 0.25
CA LYS A 41 13.94 -10.59 0.72
C LYS A 41 13.01 -9.91 1.72
N GLY A 42 13.49 -9.63 2.92
CA GLY A 42 12.71 -8.89 3.92
C GLY A 42 12.83 -7.39 3.67
N VAL A 43 11.77 -6.75 3.18
CA VAL A 43 11.69 -5.30 3.03
C VAL A 43 11.47 -4.67 4.39
N VAL A 44 12.35 -3.76 4.81
CA VAL A 44 12.25 -3.08 6.11
C VAL A 44 11.69 -1.68 5.92
N CYS A 45 10.62 -1.34 6.63
CA CYS A 45 10.02 -0.01 6.62
C CYS A 45 9.98 0.58 8.03
N SER A 46 10.33 1.86 8.17
CA SER A 46 10.21 2.59 9.44
C SER A 46 8.80 3.15 9.66
N HIS A 47 8.52 3.61 10.89
CA HIS A 47 7.29 4.34 11.20
C HIS A 47 7.15 5.60 10.32
N ALA A 48 8.24 6.36 10.16
CA ALA A 48 8.28 7.56 9.34
C ALA A 48 8.02 7.24 7.86
N ASN A 49 8.57 6.15 7.33
CA ASN A 49 8.29 5.73 5.96
C ASN A 49 6.79 5.47 5.77
N PHE A 50 6.22 4.62 6.63
CA PHE A 50 4.83 4.24 6.54
C PHE A 50 3.89 5.44 6.66
N VAL A 51 4.04 6.26 7.71
CA VAL A 51 3.16 7.41 7.96
C VAL A 51 3.26 8.45 6.84
N SER A 52 4.45 8.65 6.27
CA SER A 52 4.64 9.59 5.15
C SER A 52 3.88 9.18 3.88
N GLY A 53 3.68 7.88 3.66
CA GLY A 53 2.86 7.36 2.56
C GLY A 53 1.39 7.19 2.94
N ALA A 54 1.11 6.78 4.19
CA ALA A 54 -0.23 6.47 4.69
C ALA A 54 -1.15 7.69 4.74
N ILE A 55 -0.69 8.83 5.27
CA ILE A 55 -1.52 10.05 5.40
C ILE A 55 -2.04 10.53 4.04
N PRO A 56 -1.20 10.83 3.03
CA PRO A 56 -1.69 11.33 1.75
C PRO A 56 -2.49 10.26 0.97
N ARG A 57 -2.16 8.98 1.14
CA ARG A 57 -2.91 7.89 0.53
C ARG A 57 -4.30 7.73 1.15
N ALA A 58 -4.41 7.83 2.46
CA ALA A 58 -5.68 7.76 3.16
C ALA A 58 -6.64 8.84 2.64
N GLU A 59 -6.16 10.06 2.45
CA GLU A 59 -6.91 11.15 1.81
C GLU A 59 -7.29 10.81 0.36
N ALA A 60 -6.33 10.37 -0.46
CA ALA A 60 -6.56 10.09 -1.89
C ALA A 60 -7.57 8.94 -2.12
N VAL A 61 -7.52 7.89 -1.29
CA VAL A 61 -8.46 6.77 -1.34
C VAL A 61 -9.82 7.19 -0.80
N GLY A 62 -9.85 7.97 0.29
CA GLY A 62 -11.07 8.44 0.96
C GLY A 62 -11.35 7.72 2.27
N TYR A 63 -10.33 7.37 3.04
CA TYR A 63 -10.49 6.91 4.42
C TYR A 63 -10.97 8.05 5.32
N GLY A 64 -11.82 7.74 6.29
CA GLY A 64 -12.30 8.67 7.32
C GLY A 64 -13.00 7.95 8.47
N GLU A 65 -13.60 8.72 9.37
CA GLU A 65 -14.24 8.21 10.59
C GLU A 65 -15.43 7.27 10.31
N THR A 66 -16.07 7.41 9.14
CA THR A 66 -17.17 6.54 8.70
C THR A 66 -16.70 5.31 7.92
N SER A 67 -15.40 5.17 7.67
CA SER A 67 -14.86 4.01 6.95
C SER A 67 -14.96 2.76 7.81
N ARG A 68 -15.47 1.69 7.21
CA ARG A 68 -15.58 0.34 7.75
C ARG A 68 -14.86 -0.57 6.76
N VAL A 69 -13.57 -0.79 7.00
CA VAL A 69 -12.66 -1.43 6.05
C VAL A 69 -12.61 -2.92 6.30
N PHE A 70 -12.98 -3.71 5.29
CA PHE A 70 -12.94 -5.15 5.34
C PHE A 70 -11.49 -5.66 5.30
N GLU A 71 -11.10 -6.43 6.31
CA GLU A 71 -9.75 -6.98 6.46
C GLU A 71 -9.66 -8.35 5.77
N PHE A 72 -9.21 -8.34 4.51
CA PHE A 72 -9.15 -9.54 3.67
C PHE A 72 -7.72 -10.09 3.49
N ALA A 73 -6.75 -9.19 3.39
CA ALA A 73 -5.42 -9.53 2.90
C ALA A 73 -4.65 -10.36 3.92
N SER A 74 -3.92 -11.38 3.46
CA SER A 74 -3.02 -12.12 4.34
C SER A 74 -2.01 -11.19 5.01
N TYR A 75 -1.73 -11.42 6.30
CA TYR A 75 -0.70 -10.70 7.07
C TYR A 75 0.73 -10.88 6.54
N ALA A 76 0.92 -11.75 5.54
CA ALA A 76 2.17 -11.83 4.77
C ALA A 76 2.31 -10.71 3.74
N PHE A 77 1.23 -9.97 3.42
CA PHE A 77 1.25 -8.83 2.50
C PHE A 77 1.09 -7.52 3.26
N ASP A 78 1.83 -6.52 2.82
CA ASP A 78 1.89 -5.18 3.40
C ASP A 78 0.56 -4.41 3.33
N VAL A 79 -0.31 -4.71 2.36
CA VAL A 79 -1.67 -4.14 2.28
C VAL A 79 -2.53 -4.45 3.51
N SER A 80 -2.27 -5.54 4.24
CA SER A 80 -2.97 -5.81 5.51
C SER A 80 -2.61 -4.78 6.58
N ILE A 81 -1.31 -4.45 6.70
CA ILE A 81 -0.80 -3.40 7.59
C ILE A 81 -1.43 -2.06 7.21
N ASP A 82 -1.51 -1.79 5.91
CA ASP A 82 -2.13 -0.57 5.42
C ASP A 82 -3.61 -0.46 5.78
N CYS A 83 -4.40 -1.50 5.48
CA CYS A 83 -5.82 -1.51 5.79
C CYS A 83 -6.06 -1.30 7.28
N MET A 84 -5.29 -1.95 8.15
CA MET A 84 -5.43 -1.77 9.59
C MET A 84 -5.05 -0.36 10.03
N LEU A 85 -3.85 0.10 9.69
CA LEU A 85 -3.29 1.33 10.25
C LEU A 85 -3.91 2.58 9.63
N CYS A 86 -4.16 2.64 8.32
CA CYS A 86 -4.86 3.76 7.70
C CYS A 86 -6.28 3.91 8.26
N THR A 87 -6.99 2.80 8.47
CA THR A 87 -8.33 2.82 9.09
C THR A 87 -8.29 3.41 10.50
N LEU A 88 -7.41 2.89 11.35
CA LEU A 88 -7.31 3.33 12.75
C LEU A 88 -6.78 4.76 12.87
N MET A 89 -5.82 5.17 12.03
CA MET A 89 -5.32 6.54 12.00
C MET A 89 -6.40 7.56 11.64
N GLN A 90 -7.35 7.18 10.79
CA GLN A 90 -8.44 8.05 10.35
C GLN A 90 -9.73 7.91 11.17
N GLY A 91 -9.70 7.17 12.29
CA GLY A 91 -10.84 6.99 13.19
C GLY A 91 -11.91 6.00 12.67
N GLY A 92 -11.60 5.24 11.63
CA GLY A 92 -12.51 4.24 11.07
C GLY A 92 -12.54 2.92 11.87
N THR A 93 -13.31 1.96 11.35
CA THR A 93 -13.46 0.61 11.92
C THR A 93 -12.83 -0.45 11.02
N VAL A 94 -12.01 -1.33 11.58
CA VAL A 94 -11.52 -2.54 10.88
C VAL A 94 -12.54 -3.67 11.06
N CYS A 95 -13.07 -4.19 9.95
CA CYS A 95 -14.01 -5.29 9.93
C CYS A 95 -13.27 -6.60 9.68
N VAL A 96 -12.96 -7.32 10.76
CA VAL A 96 -12.22 -8.59 10.71
C VAL A 96 -13.20 -9.77 10.52
N PRO A 97 -13.14 -10.51 9.41
CA PRO A 97 -13.98 -11.68 9.20
C PRO A 97 -13.46 -12.90 9.99
N SER A 98 -14.31 -13.93 10.11
CA SER A 98 -13.80 -15.27 10.45
C SER A 98 -13.01 -15.85 9.27
N GLU A 99 -12.07 -16.76 9.53
CA GLU A 99 -11.30 -17.40 8.47
C GLU A 99 -12.20 -18.14 7.45
N ALA A 100 -13.23 -18.83 7.94
CA ALA A 100 -14.23 -19.47 7.07
C ALA A 100 -14.98 -18.44 6.22
N GLY A 101 -15.39 -17.30 6.79
CA GLY A 101 -16.02 -16.22 6.02
C GLY A 101 -15.10 -15.62 4.97
N ARG A 102 -13.80 -15.52 5.26
CA ARG A 102 -12.77 -14.99 4.35
C ARG A 102 -12.50 -15.91 3.15
N VAL A 103 -12.60 -17.22 3.34
CA VAL A 103 -12.25 -18.25 2.33
C VAL A 103 -13.47 -18.78 1.59
N ASP A 104 -14.54 -19.10 2.31
CA ASP A 104 -15.66 -19.87 1.75
C ASP A 104 -16.75 -18.97 1.15
N ASN A 105 -17.00 -17.79 1.74
CA ASN A 105 -18.02 -16.86 1.23
C ASN A 105 -17.66 -15.40 1.53
N LEU A 106 -16.69 -14.89 0.78
CA LEU A 106 -16.15 -13.54 0.94
C LEU A 106 -17.22 -12.45 0.77
N GLY A 107 -18.10 -12.59 -0.22
CA GLY A 107 -19.17 -11.62 -0.49
C GLY A 107 -20.14 -11.49 0.69
N ALA A 108 -20.62 -12.62 1.23
CA ALA A 108 -21.48 -12.63 2.39
C ALA A 108 -20.78 -12.07 3.64
N ALA A 109 -19.47 -12.36 3.81
CA ALA A 109 -18.70 -11.83 4.94
C ALA A 109 -18.58 -10.29 4.90
N ILE A 110 -18.32 -9.71 3.72
CA ILE A 110 -18.28 -8.25 3.52
C ILE A 110 -19.61 -7.61 3.89
N LEU A 111 -20.72 -8.18 3.40
CA LEU A 111 -22.06 -7.69 3.67
C LEU A 111 -22.43 -7.81 5.16
N ALA A 112 -22.15 -8.96 5.78
CA ALA A 112 -22.47 -9.23 7.18
C ALA A 112 -21.69 -8.35 8.16
N SER A 113 -20.44 -7.98 7.82
CA SER A 113 -19.66 -7.06 8.66
C SER A 113 -20.12 -5.60 8.54
N GLY A 114 -20.97 -5.29 7.55
CA GLY A 114 -21.33 -3.93 7.19
C GLY A 114 -20.12 -3.11 6.76
N ALA A 115 -19.15 -3.74 6.08
CA ALA A 115 -18.01 -3.02 5.55
C ALA A 115 -18.46 -2.17 4.35
N ASN A 116 -18.00 -0.92 4.28
CA ASN A 116 -18.25 0.00 3.17
C ASN A 116 -16.97 0.29 2.37
N MET A 117 -15.83 -0.31 2.75
CA MET A 117 -14.59 -0.19 2.00
C MET A 117 -13.89 -1.54 1.97
N ALA A 118 -13.36 -1.92 0.82
CA ALA A 118 -12.58 -3.15 0.67
C ALA A 118 -11.41 -2.94 -0.29
N HIS A 119 -10.27 -3.57 0.04
CA HIS A 119 -9.08 -3.59 -0.80
C HIS A 119 -8.80 -5.03 -1.23
N MET A 120 -8.73 -5.26 -2.53
CA MET A 120 -8.50 -6.60 -3.07
C MET A 120 -7.87 -6.53 -4.47
N THR A 121 -7.40 -7.67 -4.97
CA THR A 121 -6.97 -7.74 -6.37
C THR A 121 -8.18 -7.82 -7.30
N PRO A 122 -8.06 -7.34 -8.55
CA PRO A 122 -9.08 -7.58 -9.59
C PRO A 122 -9.51 -9.04 -9.69
N SER A 123 -8.59 -10.00 -9.55
CA SER A 123 -8.93 -11.42 -9.56
C SER A 123 -9.87 -11.83 -8.45
N VAL A 124 -9.66 -11.33 -7.23
CA VAL A 124 -10.56 -11.58 -6.09
C VAL A 124 -11.92 -10.93 -6.32
N ALA A 125 -11.96 -9.69 -6.78
CA ALA A 125 -13.21 -8.97 -7.04
C ALA A 125 -14.09 -9.67 -8.10
N ARG A 126 -13.48 -10.30 -9.11
CA ARG A 126 -14.19 -11.05 -10.15
C ARG A 126 -14.86 -12.34 -9.66
N VAL A 127 -14.32 -12.98 -8.62
CA VAL A 127 -14.79 -14.28 -8.14
C VAL A 127 -15.71 -14.18 -6.92
N LEU A 128 -16.04 -12.96 -6.48
CA LEU A 128 -17.05 -12.74 -5.45
C LEU A 128 -18.38 -13.38 -5.86
N GLU A 129 -19.06 -14.00 -4.89
CA GLU A 129 -20.47 -14.33 -5.04
C GLU A 129 -21.29 -13.04 -5.05
N ASP A 130 -22.18 -12.90 -6.02
CA ASP A 130 -23.01 -11.71 -6.24
C ASP A 130 -22.23 -10.37 -6.16
N PRO A 131 -21.26 -10.16 -7.07
CA PRO A 131 -20.37 -9.02 -7.00
C PRO A 131 -21.12 -7.69 -7.12
N GLU A 132 -22.25 -7.63 -7.82
CA GLU A 132 -23.02 -6.38 -7.97
C GLU A 132 -23.60 -5.92 -6.63
N THR A 133 -24.19 -6.84 -5.84
CA THR A 133 -24.69 -6.51 -4.50
C THR A 133 -23.57 -6.06 -3.58
N VAL A 134 -22.43 -6.77 -3.60
CA VAL A 134 -21.26 -6.40 -2.79
C VAL A 134 -20.72 -5.02 -3.20
N MET A 135 -20.53 -4.75 -4.50
CA MET A 135 -20.03 -3.44 -4.93
C MET A 135 -20.98 -2.32 -4.54
N ARG A 136 -22.31 -2.52 -4.61
CA ARG A 136 -23.30 -1.51 -4.20
C ARG A 136 -23.32 -1.26 -2.69
N SER A 137 -22.81 -2.17 -1.85
CA SER A 137 -22.69 -1.94 -0.41
C SER A 137 -21.41 -1.19 -0.02
N LEU A 138 -20.47 -1.03 -0.95
CA LEU A 138 -19.22 -0.32 -0.72
C LEU A 138 -19.33 1.15 -1.15
N ASP A 139 -18.79 2.05 -0.34
CA ASP A 139 -18.47 3.42 -0.71
C ASP A 139 -17.20 3.49 -1.56
N VAL A 140 -16.22 2.60 -1.28
CA VAL A 140 -14.93 2.53 -1.99
C VAL A 140 -14.47 1.09 -2.23
N LEU A 141 -14.14 0.77 -3.48
CA LEU A 141 -13.39 -0.42 -3.86
C LEU A 141 -11.95 -0.03 -4.25
N GLY A 142 -10.98 -0.42 -3.44
CA GLY A 142 -9.57 -0.31 -3.75
C GLY A 142 -9.06 -1.54 -4.51
N LEU A 143 -8.49 -1.33 -5.70
CA LEU A 143 -7.86 -2.37 -6.51
C LEU A 143 -6.35 -2.15 -6.58
N GLY A 144 -5.59 -3.23 -6.43
CA GLY A 144 -4.13 -3.19 -6.51
C GLY A 144 -3.53 -4.58 -6.61
N GLY A 145 -2.20 -4.64 -6.75
CA GLY A 145 -1.44 -5.90 -6.85
C GLY A 145 -1.52 -6.61 -8.21
N GLU A 146 -2.49 -6.26 -9.06
CA GLU A 146 -2.60 -6.74 -10.45
C GLU A 146 -3.05 -5.58 -11.36
N ALA A 147 -2.81 -5.71 -12.66
CA ALA A 147 -3.35 -4.78 -13.63
C ALA A 147 -4.88 -4.85 -13.67
N VAL A 148 -5.54 -3.69 -13.59
CA VAL A 148 -6.99 -3.57 -13.71
C VAL A 148 -7.38 -3.50 -15.18
N SER A 149 -8.31 -4.35 -15.61
CA SER A 149 -8.80 -4.33 -16.99
C SER A 149 -9.86 -3.25 -17.20
N ALA A 150 -10.01 -2.79 -18.44
CA ALA A 150 -11.10 -1.87 -18.81
C ALA A 150 -12.49 -2.45 -18.49
N GLY A 151 -12.64 -3.78 -18.58
CA GLY A 151 -13.87 -4.49 -18.24
C GLY A 151 -14.18 -4.45 -16.74
N ASP A 152 -13.17 -4.69 -15.89
CA ASP A 152 -13.28 -4.55 -14.43
C ASP A 152 -13.69 -3.12 -14.06
N ALA A 153 -12.99 -2.13 -14.61
CA ALA A 153 -13.27 -0.72 -14.37
C ALA A 153 -14.69 -0.34 -14.81
N ALA A 154 -15.12 -0.74 -16.02
CA ALA A 154 -16.47 -0.48 -16.52
C ALA A 154 -17.56 -1.15 -15.67
N ALA A 155 -17.29 -2.37 -15.18
CA ALA A 155 -18.26 -3.14 -14.41
C ALA A 155 -18.51 -2.54 -13.02
N TRP A 156 -17.45 -2.08 -12.34
CA TRP A 156 -17.51 -1.70 -10.93
C TRP A 156 -17.58 -0.20 -10.68
N SER A 157 -16.99 0.66 -11.54
CA SER A 157 -17.02 2.12 -11.32
C SER A 157 -18.41 2.75 -11.45
N ARG A 158 -19.36 2.03 -12.08
CA ARG A 158 -20.78 2.40 -12.12
C ARG A 158 -21.55 2.07 -10.83
N LEU A 159 -20.96 1.26 -9.94
CA LEU A 159 -21.61 0.73 -8.73
C LEU A 159 -21.05 1.35 -7.45
N THR A 160 -19.75 1.65 -7.43
CA THR A 160 -19.03 2.21 -6.29
C THR A 160 -17.85 3.06 -6.78
N LYS A 161 -17.26 3.88 -5.90
CA LYS A 161 -16.00 4.58 -6.21
C LYS A 161 -14.89 3.54 -6.31
N VAL A 162 -14.30 3.41 -7.50
CA VAL A 162 -13.11 2.55 -7.71
C VAL A 162 -11.85 3.39 -7.64
N VAL A 163 -10.86 2.90 -6.89
CA VAL A 163 -9.52 3.49 -6.80
C VAL A 163 -8.51 2.43 -7.19
N ILE A 164 -7.58 2.75 -8.09
CA ILE A 164 -6.42 1.89 -8.37
C ILE A 164 -5.24 2.40 -7.57
N ALA A 165 -4.63 1.53 -6.79
CA ALA A 165 -3.42 1.79 -6.03
C ALA A 165 -2.28 0.91 -6.55
N TYR A 166 -1.11 1.51 -6.71
CA TYR A 166 0.11 0.81 -7.07
C TYR A 166 1.25 1.23 -6.16
N GLY A 167 2.05 0.26 -5.76
CA GLY A 167 3.33 0.47 -5.13
C GLY A 167 4.00 -0.88 -4.82
N PRO A 168 5.33 -0.95 -4.92
CA PRO A 168 6.08 -2.07 -4.40
C PRO A 168 6.16 -1.99 -2.86
N SER A 169 6.43 -3.12 -2.20
CA SER A 169 6.59 -3.15 -0.74
C SER A 169 7.71 -2.24 -0.25
N GLU A 170 8.73 -2.04 -1.06
CA GLU A 170 9.85 -1.12 -0.83
C GLU A 170 9.44 0.35 -0.78
N CYS A 171 8.22 0.69 -1.21
CA CYS A 171 7.67 2.05 -1.23
C CYS A 171 6.42 2.19 -0.36
N THR A 172 6.28 1.38 0.68
CA THR A 172 5.17 1.42 1.66
C THR A 172 3.79 1.24 1.02
N VAL A 173 3.59 0.09 0.38
CA VAL A 173 2.30 -0.41 -0.14
C VAL A 173 1.79 0.34 -1.37
N GLY A 174 1.15 1.50 -1.21
CA GLY A 174 0.52 2.25 -2.31
C GLY A 174 1.14 3.65 -2.42
N CYS A 175 2.02 3.85 -3.40
CA CYS A 175 2.71 5.12 -3.61
C CYS A 175 2.22 5.89 -4.85
N THR A 176 1.38 5.29 -5.68
CA THR A 176 0.61 5.99 -6.72
C THR A 176 -0.87 5.62 -6.64
N ILE A 177 -1.73 6.60 -6.89
CA ILE A 177 -3.19 6.45 -6.77
C ILE A 177 -3.87 7.04 -8.00
N ASN A 178 -4.79 6.27 -8.59
CA ASN A 178 -5.75 6.73 -9.58
C ASN A 178 -7.15 6.70 -8.96
N HIS A 179 -7.77 7.86 -8.81
CA HIS A 179 -9.14 8.02 -8.31
C HIS A 179 -10.16 8.36 -9.42
N GLU A 180 -9.71 8.42 -10.67
CA GLU A 180 -10.52 8.74 -11.86
C GLU A 180 -10.70 7.48 -12.73
N VAL A 181 -10.94 6.34 -12.07
CA VAL A 181 -10.98 5.02 -12.72
C VAL A 181 -12.24 4.88 -13.57
N CYS A 182 -12.06 4.57 -14.84
CA CYS A 182 -13.12 4.24 -15.77
C CYS A 182 -12.61 3.28 -16.85
N ALA A 183 -13.49 2.85 -17.77
CA ALA A 183 -13.12 1.93 -18.85
C ALA A 183 -11.93 2.43 -19.69
N ASP A 184 -11.81 3.75 -19.86
CA ASP A 184 -10.76 4.40 -20.66
C ASP A 184 -9.54 4.82 -19.80
N ASN A 185 -9.60 4.67 -18.48
CA ASN A 185 -8.51 5.05 -17.56
C ASN A 185 -8.32 4.00 -16.46
N THR A 186 -7.44 3.02 -16.73
CA THR A 186 -7.01 2.00 -15.76
C THR A 186 -5.54 2.17 -15.35
N THR A 187 -5.01 3.40 -15.46
CA THR A 187 -3.62 3.70 -15.13
C THR A 187 -3.36 3.60 -13.61
N ILE A 188 -2.09 3.52 -13.22
CA ILE A 188 -1.66 3.57 -11.81
C ILE A 188 -1.77 4.97 -11.18
N GLY A 189 -2.15 5.98 -11.98
CA GLY A 189 -2.40 7.34 -11.51
C GLY A 189 -1.13 8.14 -11.22
N LYS A 190 -1.18 8.96 -10.17
CA LYS A 190 -0.12 9.92 -9.81
C LYS A 190 0.53 9.55 -8.47
N GLY A 191 1.79 9.96 -8.30
CA GLY A 191 2.51 9.84 -7.04
C GLY A 191 1.73 10.44 -5.87
N THR A 192 1.61 9.68 -4.78
CA THR A 192 0.90 10.03 -3.55
C THR A 192 1.85 9.84 -2.37
N GLY A 193 2.23 10.92 -1.70
CA GLY A 193 3.34 10.91 -0.73
C GLY A 193 4.73 10.69 -1.35
N ALA A 194 4.79 10.60 -2.68
CA ALA A 194 5.98 10.25 -3.45
C ALA A 194 6.04 11.03 -4.77
N VAL A 195 7.24 11.13 -5.34
CA VAL A 195 7.49 11.64 -6.68
C VAL A 195 7.85 10.47 -7.59
N THR A 196 7.22 10.40 -8.76
CA THR A 196 7.43 9.34 -9.75
C THR A 196 8.28 9.85 -10.90
N TRP A 197 9.27 9.06 -11.33
CA TRP A 197 10.15 9.38 -12.45
C TRP A 197 10.19 8.24 -13.45
N ILE A 198 10.36 8.56 -14.73
CA ILE A 198 10.60 7.55 -15.77
C ILE A 198 12.03 7.70 -16.28
N VAL A 199 12.82 6.64 -16.15
CA VAL A 199 14.24 6.61 -16.52
C VAL A 199 14.53 5.54 -17.57
N HIS A 200 15.70 5.59 -18.18
CA HIS A 200 16.13 4.56 -19.11
C HIS A 200 16.29 3.21 -18.36
N PRO A 201 15.78 2.08 -18.90
CA PRO A 201 15.80 0.79 -18.21
C PRO A 201 17.20 0.32 -17.75
N ASP A 202 18.20 0.59 -18.59
CA ASP A 202 19.60 0.23 -18.34
C ASP A 202 20.42 1.32 -17.64
N ASP A 203 19.87 2.53 -17.42
CA ASP A 203 20.60 3.65 -16.84
C ASP A 203 19.67 4.63 -16.10
N HIS A 204 19.59 4.49 -14.77
CA HIS A 204 18.78 5.36 -13.92
C HIS A 204 19.22 6.84 -13.91
N ASN A 205 20.40 7.16 -14.46
CA ASN A 205 20.89 8.54 -14.57
C ASN A 205 20.37 9.26 -15.81
N ARG A 206 19.53 8.60 -16.62
CA ARG A 206 18.94 9.18 -17.83
C ARG A 206 17.42 9.20 -17.70
N LEU A 207 16.85 10.39 -17.60
CA LEU A 207 15.39 10.58 -17.68
C LEU A 207 14.88 10.27 -19.09
N MET A 208 13.71 9.66 -19.17
CA MET A 208 13.01 9.47 -20.43
C MET A 208 12.18 10.72 -20.79
N PRO A 209 12.04 11.04 -22.09
CA PRO A 209 11.10 12.07 -22.53
C PRO A 209 9.66 11.71 -22.17
N VAL A 210 8.82 12.72 -21.93
CA VAL A 210 7.39 12.55 -21.65
C VAL A 210 6.73 11.74 -22.78
N GLY A 211 5.95 10.73 -22.40
CA GLY A 211 5.27 9.82 -23.33
C GLY A 211 6.10 8.61 -23.80
N SER A 212 7.38 8.53 -23.41
CA SER A 212 8.22 7.36 -23.69
C SER A 212 8.06 6.26 -22.65
N VAL A 213 8.25 5.02 -23.07
CA VAL A 213 8.32 3.86 -22.16
C VAL A 213 9.70 3.82 -21.50
N GLY A 214 9.74 3.57 -20.19
CA GLY A 214 10.97 3.42 -19.42
C GLY A 214 10.71 2.73 -18.09
N GLU A 215 11.73 2.75 -17.23
CA GLU A 215 11.67 2.22 -15.87
C GLU A 215 11.08 3.26 -14.93
N LEU A 216 10.21 2.83 -14.02
CA LEU A 216 9.62 3.69 -13.00
C LEU A 216 10.56 3.77 -11.79
N LEU A 217 10.91 4.98 -11.36
CA LEU A 217 11.51 5.22 -10.06
C LEU A 217 10.53 5.93 -9.14
N ILE A 218 10.47 5.47 -7.89
CA ILE A 218 9.71 6.10 -6.82
C ILE A 218 10.67 6.79 -5.88
N GLU A 219 10.47 8.09 -5.70
CA GLU A 219 11.25 8.93 -4.81
C GLU A 219 10.41 9.44 -3.65
N GLY A 220 10.97 9.44 -2.45
CA GLY A 220 10.40 10.18 -1.34
C GLY A 220 10.58 9.48 -0.01
N PRO A 221 9.95 10.01 1.06
CA PRO A 221 10.01 9.40 2.38
C PRO A 221 9.32 8.03 2.43
N VAL A 222 8.53 7.66 1.42
CA VAL A 222 7.91 6.34 1.29
C VAL A 222 8.91 5.22 1.01
N VAL A 223 10.11 5.55 0.53
CA VAL A 223 11.14 4.54 0.22
C VAL A 223 11.69 3.95 1.51
N GLY A 224 11.59 2.63 1.65
CA GLY A 224 11.97 1.87 2.84
C GLY A 224 13.47 1.93 3.16
N LEU A 225 13.84 1.25 4.25
CA LEU A 225 15.21 1.23 4.77
C LEU A 225 16.14 0.28 3.99
N GLY A 226 15.58 -0.55 3.10
CA GLY A 226 16.31 -1.55 2.33
C GLY A 226 15.91 -2.98 2.68
N TYR A 227 16.74 -3.93 2.27
CA TYR A 227 16.54 -5.35 2.55
C TYR A 227 17.27 -5.81 3.80
N LEU A 228 16.55 -6.52 4.68
CA LEU A 228 17.06 -7.07 5.94
C LEU A 228 18.30 -7.95 5.70
N GLY A 229 19.43 -7.51 6.24
CA GLY A 229 20.71 -8.22 6.16
C GLY A 229 21.28 -8.35 4.74
N GLN A 230 20.79 -7.57 3.76
CA GLN A 230 21.17 -7.69 2.35
C GLN A 230 21.57 -6.33 1.74
N PRO A 231 22.68 -5.73 2.19
CA PRO A 231 23.12 -4.40 1.74
C PRO A 231 23.43 -4.36 0.24
N ASP A 232 24.04 -5.41 -0.33
CA ASP A 232 24.39 -5.45 -1.75
C ASP A 232 23.14 -5.42 -2.64
N LYS A 233 22.16 -6.29 -2.34
CA LYS A 233 20.86 -6.27 -3.04
C LYS A 233 20.09 -4.98 -2.83
N THR A 234 20.30 -4.31 -1.70
CA THR A 234 19.72 -2.99 -1.44
C THR A 234 20.35 -1.98 -2.39
N ALA A 235 21.69 -1.94 -2.48
CA ALA A 235 22.39 -1.00 -3.35
C ALA A 235 22.08 -1.16 -4.85
N GLU A 236 21.64 -2.35 -5.29
CA GLU A 236 21.24 -2.61 -6.68
C GLU A 236 19.98 -1.84 -7.12
N VAL A 237 19.01 -1.66 -6.22
CA VAL A 237 17.67 -1.12 -6.56
C VAL A 237 17.31 0.15 -5.78
N PHE A 238 18.01 0.45 -4.68
CA PHE A 238 17.86 1.69 -3.93
C PHE A 238 18.87 2.73 -4.45
N VAL A 239 18.40 3.57 -5.36
CA VAL A 239 19.21 4.57 -6.07
C VAL A 239 19.33 5.84 -5.25
N ARG A 240 20.56 6.27 -4.95
CA ARG A 240 20.83 7.53 -4.26
C ARG A 240 21.33 8.59 -5.21
N ASP A 241 20.76 9.78 -5.09
CA ASP A 241 21.25 11.01 -5.71
C ASP A 241 21.58 10.89 -7.22
N PRO A 242 20.64 10.44 -8.08
CA PRO A 242 20.89 10.32 -9.52
C PRO A 242 21.29 11.67 -10.13
N ILE A 243 22.07 11.64 -11.20
CA ILE A 243 22.73 12.83 -11.77
C ILE A 243 21.74 13.97 -12.03
N TRP A 244 20.61 13.67 -12.68
CA TRP A 244 19.59 14.67 -13.01
C TRP A 244 18.94 15.29 -11.78
N LEU A 245 18.76 14.54 -10.69
CA LEU A 245 18.17 15.05 -9.45
C LEU A 245 19.12 16.03 -8.78
N ARG A 246 20.42 15.70 -8.75
CA ARG A 246 21.47 16.55 -8.20
C ARG A 246 21.72 17.81 -9.01
N GLN A 247 21.58 17.74 -10.33
CA GLN A 247 21.79 18.88 -11.22
C GLN A 247 20.60 19.85 -11.18
N GLY A 248 19.37 19.32 -11.08
CA GLY A 248 18.15 20.10 -11.24
C GLY A 248 17.95 20.56 -12.67
N HIS A 249 17.08 21.54 -12.87
CA HIS A 249 16.79 22.12 -14.19
C HIS A 249 16.56 23.63 -14.09
N THR A 250 16.33 24.27 -15.24
CA THR A 250 16.01 25.71 -15.29
C THR A 250 14.81 26.01 -14.39
N GLY A 251 15.01 26.85 -13.37
CA GLY A 251 13.95 27.21 -12.42
C GLY A 251 13.80 26.28 -11.21
N SER A 252 14.61 25.23 -11.07
CA SER A 252 14.59 24.34 -9.90
C SER A 252 15.99 23.84 -9.56
N LYS A 253 16.48 24.21 -8.37
CA LYS A 253 17.79 23.75 -7.89
C LYS A 253 17.79 22.24 -7.72
N GLY A 254 18.90 21.61 -8.06
CA GLY A 254 19.11 20.20 -7.78
C GLY A 254 19.08 19.90 -6.28
N ARG A 255 18.76 18.65 -5.94
CA ARG A 255 18.62 18.17 -4.58
C ARG A 255 19.14 16.73 -4.43
N ARG A 256 19.15 16.25 -3.20
CA ARG A 256 19.49 14.87 -2.84
C ARG A 256 18.21 14.10 -2.55
N GLY A 257 18.26 12.79 -2.75
CA GLY A 257 17.10 11.92 -2.63
C GLY A 257 17.46 10.45 -2.68
N LEU A 258 16.58 9.64 -2.10
CA LEU A 258 16.59 8.19 -2.21
C LEU A 258 15.40 7.77 -3.06
N LEU A 259 15.67 6.89 -4.02
CA LEU A 259 14.68 6.35 -4.93
C LEU A 259 14.73 4.82 -4.89
N TYR A 260 13.60 4.20 -5.19
CA TYR A 260 13.50 2.77 -5.44
C TYR A 260 13.22 2.52 -6.93
N LYS A 261 13.90 1.53 -7.50
CA LYS A 261 13.72 1.01 -8.86
C LYS A 261 12.76 -0.16 -8.85
#